data_AF-F2KPF4-F1
#
_entry.id   AF-F2KPF4-F1
#
_cell.length_a   1.000
_cell.length_b   1.000
_cell.length_c   1.000
_cell.angle_alpha   90.00
_cell.angle_beta   90.00
_cell.angle_gamma   90.00
#
_symmetry.space_group_name_H-M   'P 1'
#
loop_
_entity.id
_entity.type
_entity.pdbx_description
1 polymer ?
#
loop_
_entity_poly.entity_id
_entity_poly.type
_entity_poly.pdbx_seq_one_letter_code
_entity_poly.pdbx_strand_id
1 'polypeptide(L)'
;MRGEGLIIPLMFGIAALLLLASTNVVSFFQGSHEIVDISGNENDINCTSCHPQIADQLRHSAIHSNFKCEECHRLKKTSEGKVITYAEHNSSGIFVGNQSHAAYTPRCLDCHGGVANYYNASSGRWETTYYNDTWVEKHAPPAYPFNETNYGSDYSAHKKFVELSLNCDLCVGENEACLACHTNYSIELDYKYFWNISYTKYSSSWTLTNFNYNGTRTYEVNFTKTGAKHEFIALKDIDCISCHKNIYDALVNGTTGTPYNYSTHSPIEIDSDDYGGNTYGYWTMGGKDHDWPIDNYWGHTRYHYIPPSYRSQWVNSTYCTKCHNVAKYASEHPSDSTTYNLDSVVGDTNSTSVHAAEALRCTTCHGYGKTKDPYGVISGSGYWGNEDGHRAFMNQTENKARTFSGDLCMGCHEAAGHTAYESSSCDMCHNNYGYARCGGCHSDNYNYNYNININIESEPSGNVSRSY
;
A
#
# COMPACT_ATOMS: atom_id res chain seq x y z
N MET A 1 52.40 -0.38 -52.57
CA MET A 1 51.83 -0.91 -51.30
C MET A 1 51.10 0.22 -50.57
N ARG A 2 49.90 0.63 -50.99
CA ARG A 2 49.21 1.77 -50.36
C ARG A 2 47.69 1.62 -50.54
N GLY A 3 46.95 1.64 -49.43
CA GLY A 3 45.49 1.86 -49.42
C GLY A 3 44.66 0.81 -48.67
N GLU A 4 44.88 -0.49 -48.94
CA GLU A 4 43.86 -1.50 -48.61
C GLU A 4 43.97 -2.10 -47.20
N GLY A 5 45.11 -1.95 -46.53
CA GLY A 5 45.34 -2.52 -45.19
C GLY A 5 44.67 -1.77 -44.03
N LEU A 6 44.19 -0.54 -44.24
CA LEU A 6 43.62 0.30 -43.17
C LEU A 6 42.09 0.25 -43.09
N ILE A 7 41.42 -0.22 -44.16
CA ILE A 7 39.95 -0.22 -44.26
C ILE A 7 39.35 -1.28 -43.35
N ILE A 8 39.96 -2.46 -43.28
CA ILE A 8 39.47 -3.58 -42.46
C ILE A 8 39.49 -3.23 -40.96
N PRO A 9 40.61 -2.77 -40.36
CA PRO A 9 40.62 -2.37 -38.95
C PRO A 9 39.67 -1.20 -38.65
N LEU A 10 39.53 -0.25 -39.59
CA LEU A 10 38.61 0.88 -39.44
C LEU A 10 37.15 0.42 -39.43
N MET A 11 36.76 -0.53 -40.28
CA MET A 11 35.41 -1.11 -40.27
C MET A 11 35.12 -1.86 -38.97
N PHE A 12 36.07 -2.64 -38.46
CA PHE A 12 35.92 -3.30 -37.15
C PHE A 12 35.82 -2.29 -36.01
N GLY A 13 36.60 -1.20 -36.04
CA GLY A 13 36.53 -0.12 -35.07
C GLY A 13 35.19 0.61 -35.07
N ILE A 14 34.66 0.92 -36.26
CA ILE A 14 33.35 1.56 -36.41
C ILE A 14 32.22 0.62 -35.98
N ALA A 15 32.26 -0.66 -36.37
CA ALA A 15 31.27 -1.66 -35.95
C ALA A 15 31.27 -1.86 -34.43
N ALA A 16 32.44 -1.91 -33.79
CA ALA A 16 32.55 -2.00 -32.34
C ALA A 16 31.99 -0.75 -31.64
N LEU A 17 32.26 0.46 -32.17
CA LEU A 17 31.69 1.69 -31.65
C LEU A 17 30.16 1.73 -31.80
N LEU A 18 29.63 1.27 -32.93
CA LEU A 18 28.18 1.18 -33.17
C LEU A 18 27.52 0.15 -32.25
N LEU A 19 28.17 -0.98 -31.96
CA LEU A 19 27.70 -1.97 -31.00
C LEU A 19 27.75 -1.46 -29.56
N LEU A 20 28.80 -0.71 -29.18
CA LEU A 20 28.93 -0.12 -27.85
C LEU A 20 27.99 1.07 -27.61
N ALA A 21 27.68 1.83 -28.66
CA ALA A 21 26.73 2.96 -28.61
C ALA A 21 25.27 2.54 -28.85
N SER A 22 25.04 1.29 -29.27
CA SER A 22 23.71 0.72 -29.50
C SER A 22 23.00 0.50 -28.17
N THR A 23 21.87 1.16 -27.97
CA THR A 23 20.91 0.85 -26.90
C THR A 23 20.01 -0.34 -27.23
N ASN A 24 20.10 -0.87 -28.45
CA ASN A 24 19.33 -2.04 -28.88
C ASN A 24 20.05 -3.33 -28.48
N VAL A 25 19.29 -4.31 -28.00
CA VAL A 25 19.78 -5.66 -27.74
C VAL A 25 20.13 -6.33 -29.07
N VAL A 26 21.42 -6.53 -29.33
CA VAL A 26 21.88 -7.30 -30.50
C VAL A 26 22.01 -8.76 -30.07
N SER A 27 21.00 -9.57 -30.41
CA SER A 27 21.05 -11.01 -30.22
C SER A 27 21.90 -11.65 -31.32
N PHE A 28 23.08 -12.17 -30.96
CA PHE A 28 23.92 -12.93 -31.87
C PHE A 28 23.52 -14.41 -31.82
N PHE A 29 22.84 -14.90 -32.85
CA PHE A 29 22.50 -16.32 -32.96
C PHE A 29 23.74 -17.11 -33.41
N GLN A 30 24.55 -17.56 -32.46
CA GLN A 30 25.62 -18.52 -32.77
C GLN A 30 24.95 -19.84 -33.21
N GLY A 31 25.07 -20.19 -34.50
CA GLY A 31 24.37 -21.34 -35.10
C GLY A 31 23.15 -20.99 -35.98
N SER A 32 23.01 -19.73 -36.43
CA SER A 32 21.86 -19.18 -37.18
C SER A 32 21.46 -19.84 -38.52
N HIS A 33 21.94 -21.04 -38.84
CA HIS A 33 21.50 -21.84 -39.98
C HIS A 33 21.13 -23.29 -39.64
N GLU A 34 21.18 -23.69 -38.37
CA GLU A 34 20.53 -24.94 -37.94
C GLU A 34 19.07 -24.64 -37.63
N ILE A 35 18.19 -25.01 -38.56
CA ILE A 35 16.76 -25.14 -38.27
C ILE A 35 16.64 -26.35 -37.34
N VAL A 36 16.30 -26.09 -36.08
CA VAL A 36 16.02 -27.16 -35.11
C VAL A 36 14.85 -27.97 -35.65
N ASP A 37 15.05 -29.28 -35.79
CA ASP A 37 14.00 -30.19 -36.21
C ASP A 37 12.91 -30.24 -35.13
N ILE A 38 11.79 -29.58 -35.43
CA ILE A 38 10.57 -29.53 -34.60
C ILE A 38 9.50 -30.52 -35.12
N SER A 39 9.89 -31.50 -35.95
CA SER A 39 8.96 -32.50 -36.51
C SER A 39 8.57 -33.59 -35.50
N GLY A 40 9.21 -33.61 -34.32
CA GLY A 40 8.81 -34.43 -33.19
C GLY A 40 7.38 -34.13 -32.72
N ASN A 41 6.72 -35.14 -32.12
CA ASN A 41 5.37 -34.96 -31.55
C ASN A 41 5.36 -34.02 -30.33
N GLU A 42 6.54 -33.72 -29.79
CA GLU A 42 6.75 -32.74 -28.73
C GLU A 42 7.43 -31.52 -29.37
N ASN A 43 6.88 -30.34 -29.09
CA ASN A 43 7.40 -29.09 -29.65
C ASN A 43 8.69 -28.74 -28.89
N ASP A 44 9.83 -29.25 -29.38
CA ASP A 44 11.11 -29.46 -28.68
C ASP A 44 12.04 -28.23 -28.61
N ILE A 45 11.48 -27.02 -28.61
CA ILE A 45 12.31 -25.82 -28.46
C ILE A 45 12.82 -25.73 -27.02
N ASN A 46 14.11 -26.05 -26.82
CA ASN A 46 14.76 -25.90 -25.52
C ASN A 46 14.97 -24.42 -25.18
N CYS A 47 14.04 -23.85 -24.40
CA CYS A 47 14.07 -22.44 -23.99
C CYS A 47 15.39 -22.04 -23.32
N THR A 48 15.99 -22.92 -22.53
CA THR A 48 17.21 -22.63 -21.76
C THR A 48 18.47 -22.54 -22.63
N SER A 49 18.47 -23.19 -23.80
CA SER A 49 19.55 -23.04 -24.79
C SER A 49 19.57 -21.64 -25.39
N CYS A 50 18.39 -21.05 -25.62
CA CYS A 50 18.26 -19.71 -26.19
C CYS A 50 18.26 -18.60 -25.12
N HIS A 51 17.76 -18.90 -23.92
CA HIS A 51 17.59 -17.94 -22.82
C HIS A 51 18.28 -18.38 -21.52
N PRO A 52 19.59 -18.71 -21.54
CA PRO A 52 20.28 -19.26 -20.36
C PRO A 52 20.31 -18.27 -19.19
N GLN A 53 20.40 -16.97 -19.47
CA GLN A 53 20.35 -15.91 -18.44
C GLN A 53 18.98 -15.84 -17.76
N ILE A 54 17.88 -16.01 -18.50
CA ILE A 54 16.53 -15.99 -17.94
C ILE A 54 16.30 -17.25 -17.08
N ALA A 55 16.77 -18.40 -17.55
CA ALA A 55 16.76 -19.64 -16.78
C ALA A 55 17.61 -19.53 -15.49
N ASP A 56 18.69 -18.77 -15.53
CA ASP A 56 19.49 -18.47 -14.34
C ASP A 56 18.76 -17.55 -13.35
N GLN A 57 18.12 -16.47 -13.83
CA GLN A 57 17.28 -15.61 -12.98
C GLN A 57 16.17 -16.39 -12.27
N LEU A 58 15.45 -17.26 -13.00
CA LEU A 58 14.39 -18.06 -12.42
C LEU A 58 14.90 -19.00 -11.33
N ARG A 59 16.02 -19.69 -11.56
CA ARG A 59 16.63 -20.59 -10.57
C ARG A 59 17.08 -19.88 -9.29
N HIS A 60 17.40 -18.59 -9.35
CA HIS A 60 17.76 -17.78 -8.18
C HIS A 60 16.55 -17.19 -7.45
N SER A 61 15.33 -17.45 -7.92
CA SER A 61 14.13 -16.91 -7.28
C SER A 61 13.86 -17.54 -5.92
N ALA A 62 13.38 -16.74 -4.97
CA ALA A 62 12.90 -17.23 -3.68
C ALA A 62 11.59 -18.02 -3.80
N ILE A 63 10.77 -17.66 -4.79
CA ILE A 63 9.54 -18.35 -5.17
C ILE A 63 9.62 -18.73 -6.66
N HIS A 64 8.98 -19.81 -7.08
CA HIS A 64 9.03 -20.32 -8.46
C HIS A 64 10.42 -20.80 -8.96
N SER A 65 11.44 -20.92 -8.12
CA SER A 65 12.76 -21.48 -8.54
C SER A 65 12.72 -22.94 -8.98
N ASN A 66 11.65 -23.65 -8.59
CA ASN A 66 11.39 -25.01 -9.02
C ASN A 66 10.65 -25.12 -10.36
N PHE A 67 10.25 -23.99 -10.96
CA PHE A 67 9.49 -24.00 -12.21
C PHE A 67 10.41 -24.17 -13.42
N LYS A 68 9.89 -24.86 -14.43
CA LYS A 68 10.46 -24.83 -15.79
C LYS A 68 9.87 -23.64 -16.57
N CYS A 69 10.56 -23.19 -17.62
CA CYS A 69 10.06 -22.10 -18.47
C CYS A 69 8.66 -22.42 -19.03
N GLU A 70 8.43 -23.67 -19.39
CA GLU A 70 7.20 -24.18 -19.97
C GLU A 70 6.03 -24.17 -18.98
N GLU A 71 6.30 -24.27 -17.68
CA GLU A 71 5.23 -24.20 -16.66
C GLU A 71 4.57 -22.81 -16.59
N CYS A 72 5.24 -21.76 -17.08
CA CYS A 72 4.66 -20.42 -17.23
C CYS A 72 4.26 -20.12 -18.69
N HIS A 73 5.17 -20.39 -19.62
CA HIS A 73 5.07 -19.93 -21.00
C HIS A 73 4.30 -20.89 -21.91
N ARG A 74 3.92 -22.08 -21.40
CA ARG A 74 3.20 -23.11 -22.17
C ARG A 74 1.96 -23.64 -21.45
N LEU A 75 1.31 -22.82 -20.61
CA LEU A 75 0.03 -23.16 -19.98
C LEU A 75 -0.98 -23.68 -20.99
N LYS A 76 -1.74 -24.72 -20.64
CA LYS A 76 -2.84 -25.26 -21.44
C LYS A 76 -4.19 -24.67 -21.08
N LYS A 77 -4.36 -24.27 -19.82
CA LYS A 77 -5.58 -23.62 -19.35
C LYS A 77 -5.28 -22.70 -18.17
N THR A 78 -5.73 -21.45 -18.26
CA THR A 78 -5.62 -20.48 -17.17
C THR A 78 -6.58 -20.79 -16.03
N SER A 79 -6.37 -20.17 -14.88
CA SER A 79 -7.26 -20.30 -13.72
C SER A 79 -8.67 -19.77 -13.94
N GLU A 80 -8.84 -18.82 -14.86
CA GLU A 80 -10.14 -18.32 -15.31
C GLU A 80 -10.80 -19.25 -16.35
N GLY A 81 -10.15 -20.36 -16.68
CA GLY A 81 -10.71 -21.39 -17.55
C GLY A 81 -10.44 -21.20 -19.04
N LYS A 82 -9.66 -20.18 -19.43
CA LYS A 82 -9.29 -19.95 -20.83
C LYS A 82 -8.32 -21.04 -21.29
N VAL A 83 -8.72 -21.80 -22.31
CA VAL A 83 -7.84 -22.79 -22.96
C VAL A 83 -6.86 -22.08 -23.89
N ILE A 84 -5.59 -22.43 -23.77
CA ILE A 84 -4.49 -21.92 -24.57
C ILE A 84 -3.99 -23.04 -25.48
N THR A 85 -3.87 -22.74 -26.77
CA THR A 85 -3.40 -23.70 -27.78
C THR A 85 -2.17 -23.14 -28.47
N TYR A 86 -1.16 -23.98 -28.66
CA TYR A 86 0.07 -23.66 -29.39
C TYR A 86 0.01 -24.36 -30.74
N ALA A 87 0.75 -23.85 -31.71
CA ALA A 87 0.89 -24.57 -32.97
C ALA A 87 1.59 -25.91 -32.71
N GLU A 88 1.03 -27.00 -33.22
CA GLU A 88 1.56 -28.35 -33.06
C GLU A 88 1.61 -29.06 -34.41
N HIS A 89 2.63 -29.89 -34.60
CA HIS A 89 2.74 -30.80 -35.71
C HIS A 89 2.86 -32.21 -35.14
N ASN A 90 1.95 -33.10 -35.55
CA ASN A 90 1.96 -34.48 -35.12
C ASN A 90 1.58 -35.40 -36.29
N SER A 91 1.51 -36.70 -36.05
CA SER A 91 1.15 -37.71 -37.06
C SER A 91 -0.21 -37.49 -37.75
N SER A 92 -1.08 -36.65 -37.18
CA SER A 92 -2.41 -36.31 -37.73
C SER A 92 -2.43 -35.00 -38.52
N GLY A 93 -1.33 -34.24 -38.54
CA GLY A 93 -1.17 -33.04 -39.35
C GLY A 93 -0.64 -31.82 -38.59
N ILE A 94 -0.80 -30.65 -39.22
CA ILE A 94 -0.39 -29.34 -38.69
C ILE A 94 -1.62 -28.65 -38.11
N PHE A 95 -1.56 -28.27 -36.84
CA PHE A 95 -2.64 -27.57 -36.15
C PHE A 95 -2.15 -26.18 -35.74
N VAL A 96 -2.96 -25.17 -36.06
CA VAL A 96 -2.67 -23.78 -35.72
C VAL A 96 -3.17 -23.51 -34.30
N GLY A 97 -2.30 -23.00 -33.43
CA GLY A 97 -2.66 -22.56 -32.08
C GLY A 97 -3.19 -21.13 -32.04
N ASN A 98 -3.74 -20.72 -30.89
CA ASN A 98 -4.15 -19.34 -30.63
C ASN A 98 -3.03 -18.47 -30.03
N GLN A 99 -1.86 -19.06 -29.76
CA GLN A 99 -0.62 -18.38 -29.35
C GLN A 99 0.55 -18.70 -30.29
N SER A 100 1.70 -18.06 -30.06
CA SER A 100 2.91 -18.33 -30.84
C SER A 100 3.34 -19.80 -30.71
N HIS A 101 4.06 -20.31 -31.71
CA HIS A 101 4.38 -21.73 -31.81
C HIS A 101 5.13 -22.29 -30.60
N ALA A 102 6.03 -21.51 -29.99
CA ALA A 102 6.91 -22.01 -28.92
C ALA A 102 6.41 -21.69 -27.51
N ALA A 103 5.85 -20.49 -27.33
CA ALA A 103 5.56 -19.89 -26.04
C ALA A 103 4.64 -18.68 -26.19
N TYR A 104 3.99 -18.25 -25.12
CA TYR A 104 3.38 -16.92 -25.05
C TYR A 104 3.95 -16.14 -23.87
N THR A 105 3.64 -14.85 -23.78
CA THR A 105 3.96 -14.06 -22.59
C THR A 105 2.80 -14.20 -21.60
N PRO A 106 2.97 -14.95 -20.50
CA PRO A 106 1.91 -15.18 -19.53
C PRO A 106 1.60 -13.93 -18.74
N ARG A 107 0.34 -13.77 -18.35
CA ARG A 107 -0.07 -12.85 -17.28
C ARG A 107 0.12 -13.52 -15.93
N CYS A 108 0.42 -12.75 -14.88
CA CYS A 108 0.45 -13.25 -13.52
C CYS A 108 -0.91 -13.86 -13.14
N LEU A 109 -1.99 -13.22 -13.56
CA LEU A 109 -3.36 -13.68 -13.32
C LEU A 109 -3.77 -14.90 -14.18
N ASP A 110 -2.94 -15.38 -15.11
CA ASP A 110 -3.25 -16.65 -15.80
C ASP A 110 -3.19 -17.85 -14.83
N CYS A 111 -2.40 -17.74 -13.74
CA CYS A 111 -2.35 -18.74 -12.67
C CYS A 111 -2.98 -18.24 -11.37
N HIS A 112 -2.69 -16.98 -11.00
CA HIS A 112 -3.15 -16.38 -9.74
C HIS A 112 -4.57 -15.77 -9.85
N GLY A 113 -5.14 -15.74 -11.05
CA GLY A 113 -6.43 -15.11 -11.33
C GLY A 113 -7.64 -15.99 -11.03
N GLY A 114 -8.84 -15.42 -11.13
CA GLY A 114 -10.11 -16.14 -10.95
C GLY A 114 -10.50 -16.49 -9.50
N VAL A 115 -11.54 -17.31 -9.38
CA VAL A 115 -12.11 -17.72 -8.10
C VAL A 115 -11.38 -18.93 -7.56
N ALA A 116 -10.92 -18.87 -6.32
CA ALA A 116 -10.30 -20.01 -5.64
C ALA A 116 -11.30 -21.18 -5.55
N ASN A 117 -10.87 -22.36 -5.97
CA ASN A 117 -11.71 -23.54 -6.17
C ASN A 117 -11.10 -24.84 -5.62
N TYR A 118 -9.91 -24.75 -5.02
CA TYR A 118 -9.21 -25.89 -4.41
C TYR A 118 -8.79 -25.55 -2.98
N TYR A 119 -9.12 -26.39 -1.99
CA TYR A 119 -8.64 -26.20 -0.62
C TYR A 119 -7.36 -27.01 -0.38
N ASN A 120 -6.26 -26.31 -0.15
CA ASN A 120 -4.97 -26.92 0.15
C ASN A 120 -4.82 -27.07 1.66
N ALA A 121 -4.96 -28.31 2.15
CA ALA A 121 -4.87 -28.61 3.58
C ALA A 121 -3.49 -28.36 4.18
N SER A 122 -2.42 -28.40 3.39
CA SER A 122 -1.06 -28.15 3.85
C SER A 122 -0.79 -26.66 4.07
N SER A 123 -1.36 -25.79 3.23
CA SER A 123 -1.27 -24.34 3.39
C SER A 123 -2.41 -23.74 4.22
N GLY A 124 -3.50 -24.50 4.42
CA GLY A 124 -4.71 -24.07 5.13
C GLY A 124 -5.51 -23.02 4.36
N ARG A 125 -5.38 -22.97 3.04
CA ARG A 125 -5.90 -21.87 2.19
C ARG A 125 -6.60 -22.40 0.95
N TRP A 126 -7.51 -21.58 0.43
CA TRP A 126 -8.12 -21.80 -0.87
C TRP A 126 -7.20 -21.26 -1.98
N GLU A 127 -7.04 -22.04 -3.04
CA GLU A 127 -6.13 -21.84 -4.17
C GLU A 127 -6.91 -21.90 -5.50
N THR A 128 -6.34 -21.30 -6.53
CA THR A 128 -6.85 -21.33 -7.91
C THR A 128 -6.24 -22.50 -8.67
N THR A 129 -7.06 -23.18 -9.49
CA THR A 129 -6.61 -24.30 -10.31
C THR A 129 -6.31 -23.88 -11.75
N TYR A 130 -5.14 -24.25 -12.26
CA TYR A 130 -4.73 -24.07 -13.66
C TYR A 130 -4.09 -25.36 -14.21
N TYR A 131 -3.77 -25.39 -15.51
CA TYR A 131 -3.16 -26.56 -16.16
C TYR A 131 -1.88 -26.18 -16.91
N ASN A 132 -0.80 -26.89 -16.60
CA ASN A 132 0.50 -26.70 -17.22
C ASN A 132 0.55 -27.26 -18.66
N ASP A 133 1.73 -27.25 -19.25
CA ASP A 133 2.07 -27.74 -20.60
C ASP A 133 1.65 -29.18 -20.91
N THR A 134 1.47 -30.01 -19.88
CA THR A 134 1.16 -31.45 -19.97
C THR A 134 -0.28 -31.78 -19.54
N TRP A 135 -1.16 -30.77 -19.42
CA TRP A 135 -2.52 -30.93 -18.89
C TRP A 135 -2.56 -31.48 -17.46
N VAL A 136 -1.47 -31.31 -16.71
CA VAL A 136 -1.44 -31.64 -15.28
C VAL A 136 -2.02 -30.46 -14.52
N GLU A 137 -2.95 -30.78 -13.62
CA GLU A 137 -3.55 -29.83 -12.71
C GLU A 137 -2.52 -29.25 -11.75
N LYS A 138 -2.55 -27.94 -11.56
CA LYS A 138 -1.67 -27.19 -10.66
C LYS A 138 -2.50 -26.17 -9.88
N HIS A 139 -1.92 -25.71 -8.77
CA HIS A 139 -2.58 -24.76 -7.87
C HIS A 139 -1.70 -23.55 -7.57
N ALA A 140 -2.33 -22.40 -7.38
CA ALA A 140 -1.65 -21.16 -7.01
C ALA A 140 -2.47 -20.39 -5.96
N PRO A 141 -1.83 -19.60 -5.07
CA PRO A 141 -2.56 -18.70 -4.19
C PRO A 141 -3.28 -17.63 -5.03
N PRO A 142 -4.57 -17.37 -4.77
CA PRO A 142 -5.35 -16.40 -5.50
C PRO A 142 -4.89 -14.99 -5.21
N ALA A 143 -4.80 -14.18 -6.25
CA ALA A 143 -4.71 -12.74 -6.14
C ALA A 143 -6.12 -12.13 -6.10
N TYR A 144 -6.93 -12.54 -5.09
CA TYR A 144 -8.39 -12.27 -5.00
C TYR A 144 -8.85 -10.89 -5.48
N PRO A 145 -8.19 -9.79 -5.08
CA PRO A 145 -8.68 -8.44 -5.38
C PRO A 145 -8.42 -8.06 -6.82
N PHE A 146 -7.47 -8.69 -7.51
CA PHE A 146 -7.27 -8.44 -8.94
C PHE A 146 -8.21 -9.25 -9.84
N ASN A 147 -9.04 -10.13 -9.25
CA ASN A 147 -9.95 -11.02 -9.96
C ASN A 147 -11.38 -10.44 -10.04
N GLU A 148 -11.60 -9.25 -9.50
CA GLU A 148 -12.84 -8.50 -9.62
C GLU A 148 -12.83 -7.62 -10.89
N THR A 149 -14.01 -7.23 -11.37
CA THR A 149 -14.12 -6.25 -12.47
C THR A 149 -13.38 -4.96 -12.10
N ASN A 150 -12.47 -4.51 -12.97
CA ASN A 150 -11.58 -3.35 -12.75
C ASN A 150 -10.44 -3.57 -11.73
N TYR A 151 -9.91 -4.79 -11.59
CA TYR A 151 -8.72 -5.08 -10.75
C TYR A 151 -8.93 -4.74 -9.27
N GLY A 152 -10.18 -4.90 -8.79
CA GLY A 152 -10.55 -4.82 -7.39
C GLY A 152 -11.53 -3.72 -7.03
N SER A 153 -11.94 -3.76 -5.77
CA SER A 153 -12.71 -2.70 -5.14
C SER A 153 -11.91 -1.39 -5.00
N ASP A 154 -12.61 -0.27 -4.83
CA ASP A 154 -12.00 1.03 -4.52
C ASP A 154 -11.35 1.07 -3.12
N TYR A 155 -11.40 -0.04 -2.38
CA TYR A 155 -10.70 -0.24 -1.12
C TYR A 155 -9.26 -0.72 -1.33
N SER A 156 -8.86 -1.21 -2.50
CA SER A 156 -7.47 -1.61 -2.75
C SER A 156 -6.58 -0.38 -2.99
N ALA A 157 -5.61 -0.14 -2.11
CA ALA A 157 -4.73 1.03 -2.20
C ALA A 157 -3.93 1.07 -3.51
N HIS A 158 -3.59 -0.10 -4.06
CA HIS A 158 -2.79 -0.22 -5.28
C HIS A 158 -3.60 -0.39 -6.56
N LYS A 159 -4.95 -0.37 -6.49
CA LYS A 159 -5.81 -0.49 -7.68
C LYS A 159 -5.40 0.50 -8.77
N LYS A 160 -5.18 1.77 -8.41
CA LYS A 160 -4.83 2.79 -9.40
C LYS A 160 -3.49 2.52 -10.07
N PHE A 161 -2.51 1.98 -9.33
CA PHE A 161 -1.22 1.62 -9.89
C PHE A 161 -1.35 0.50 -10.92
N VAL A 162 -2.16 -0.53 -10.64
CA VAL A 162 -2.46 -1.60 -11.61
C VAL A 162 -3.24 -1.06 -12.81
N GLU A 163 -4.27 -0.24 -12.60
CA GLU A 163 -5.02 0.37 -13.70
C GLU A 163 -4.13 1.19 -14.64
N LEU A 164 -3.16 1.92 -14.09
CA LEU A 164 -2.19 2.68 -14.88
C LEU A 164 -1.27 1.75 -15.65
N SER A 165 -0.80 0.66 -15.04
CA SER A 165 0.10 -0.31 -15.70
C SER A 165 -0.56 -0.99 -16.91
N LEU A 166 -1.88 -1.14 -16.90
CA LEU A 166 -2.62 -1.69 -18.05
C LEU A 166 -2.67 -0.77 -19.27
N ASN A 167 -2.44 0.52 -19.04
CA ASN A 167 -2.37 1.53 -20.10
C ASN A 167 -0.93 1.73 -20.61
N CYS A 168 0.02 0.94 -20.09
CA CYS A 168 1.41 0.95 -20.50
C CYS A 168 1.70 -0.27 -21.38
N ASP A 169 2.22 -0.05 -22.58
CA ASP A 169 2.58 -1.14 -23.52
C ASP A 169 3.91 -1.85 -23.16
N LEU A 170 4.33 -1.78 -21.88
CA LEU A 170 5.61 -2.31 -21.40
C LEU A 170 5.55 -3.80 -21.03
N CYS A 171 4.39 -4.27 -20.55
CA CYS A 171 4.16 -5.66 -20.16
C CYS A 171 2.72 -6.06 -20.53
N VAL A 172 2.47 -7.36 -20.67
CA VAL A 172 1.12 -7.86 -20.93
C VAL A 172 0.29 -7.76 -19.64
N GLY A 173 -0.82 -7.04 -19.70
CA GLY A 173 -1.78 -6.94 -18.60
C GLY A 173 -1.18 -6.30 -17.34
N GLU A 174 -1.53 -6.84 -16.18
CA GLU A 174 -1.14 -6.36 -14.84
C GLU A 174 0.34 -6.63 -14.48
N ASN A 175 1.07 -7.33 -15.34
CA ASN A 175 2.42 -7.81 -15.06
C ASN A 175 3.38 -6.70 -14.65
N GLU A 176 3.27 -5.50 -15.21
CA GLU A 176 4.16 -4.40 -14.82
C GLU A 176 4.02 -4.07 -13.32
N ALA A 177 2.79 -3.97 -12.81
CA ALA A 177 2.56 -3.73 -11.39
C ALA A 177 2.96 -4.92 -10.51
N CYS A 178 2.72 -6.16 -10.96
CA CYS A 178 3.12 -7.35 -10.22
C CYS A 178 4.65 -7.49 -10.17
N LEU A 179 5.35 -7.34 -11.29
CA LEU A 179 6.80 -7.49 -11.37
C LEU A 179 7.53 -6.40 -10.60
N ALA A 180 7.00 -5.17 -10.56
CA ALA A 180 7.53 -4.07 -9.76
C ALA A 180 7.73 -4.48 -8.27
N CYS A 181 6.76 -5.21 -7.71
CA CYS A 181 6.78 -5.63 -6.32
C CYS A 181 7.42 -7.02 -6.12
N HIS A 182 7.10 -7.99 -6.99
CA HIS A 182 7.39 -9.40 -6.76
C HIS A 182 8.71 -9.89 -7.36
N THR A 183 9.47 -9.03 -8.04
CA THR A 183 10.75 -9.42 -8.64
C THR A 183 11.90 -8.50 -8.26
N ASN A 184 13.11 -8.90 -8.64
CA ASN A 184 14.33 -8.13 -8.51
C ASN A 184 14.48 -7.07 -9.63
N TYR A 185 13.36 -6.67 -10.26
CA TYR A 185 13.29 -5.58 -11.23
C TYR A 185 13.37 -4.21 -10.56
N SER A 186 14.22 -3.34 -11.10
CA SER A 186 14.37 -1.97 -10.59
C SER A 186 13.19 -1.11 -11.02
N ILE A 187 12.70 -0.28 -10.11
CA ILE A 187 11.58 0.63 -10.35
C ILE A 187 11.87 2.02 -9.78
N GLU A 188 11.30 3.02 -10.42
CA GLU A 188 11.25 4.41 -9.97
C GLU A 188 9.78 4.80 -9.86
N LEU A 189 9.39 5.35 -8.71
CA LEU A 189 8.01 5.76 -8.42
C LEU A 189 7.97 7.24 -8.06
N ASP A 190 7.18 7.99 -8.82
CA ASP A 190 6.88 9.40 -8.56
C ASP A 190 5.52 9.54 -7.87
N TYR A 191 5.54 9.81 -6.57
CA TYR A 191 4.32 10.15 -5.83
C TYR A 191 4.07 11.66 -5.90
N LYS A 192 2.92 12.05 -6.47
CA LYS A 192 2.50 13.45 -6.55
C LYS A 192 1.40 13.73 -5.53
N TYR A 193 1.67 14.67 -4.63
CA TYR A 193 0.73 15.15 -3.62
C TYR A 193 0.47 16.65 -3.81
N PHE A 194 -0.64 17.14 -3.27
CA PHE A 194 -0.84 18.58 -3.06
C PHE A 194 0.21 19.11 -2.08
N TRP A 195 0.53 20.41 -2.11
CA TRP A 195 1.45 21.00 -1.14
C TRP A 195 0.76 21.25 0.20
N ASN A 196 -0.42 21.87 0.17
CA ASN A 196 -1.22 22.11 1.36
C ASN A 196 -2.73 22.02 1.05
N ILE A 197 -3.50 21.81 2.12
CA ILE A 197 -4.93 22.10 2.15
C ILE A 197 -5.21 23.26 3.09
N SER A 198 -6.27 23.99 2.80
CA SER A 198 -6.83 25.00 3.69
C SER A 198 -8.35 24.85 3.78
N TYR A 199 -8.92 25.02 4.97
CA TYR A 199 -10.37 25.00 5.17
C TYR A 199 -10.77 25.78 6.40
N THR A 200 -12.06 26.08 6.51
CA THR A 200 -12.65 26.72 7.67
C THR A 200 -13.62 25.76 8.35
N LYS A 201 -13.42 25.50 9.66
CA LYS A 201 -14.41 24.84 10.53
C LYS A 201 -15.17 25.89 11.33
N TYR A 202 -16.48 25.93 11.13
CA TYR A 202 -17.37 26.76 11.95
C TYR A 202 -17.67 26.03 13.26
N SER A 203 -17.33 26.65 14.42
CA SER A 203 -17.41 25.98 15.72
C SER A 203 -18.83 25.50 16.01
N SER A 204 -19.80 26.42 15.99
CA SER A 204 -21.20 26.20 16.37
C SER A 204 -22.04 25.37 15.38
N SER A 205 -21.67 25.32 14.10
CA SER A 205 -22.44 24.62 13.06
C SER A 205 -21.76 23.36 12.52
N TRP A 206 -20.55 23.02 13.02
CA TRP A 206 -19.78 21.86 12.59
C TRP A 206 -19.63 21.75 11.06
N THR A 207 -19.57 22.90 10.38
CA THR A 207 -19.55 22.98 8.92
C THR A 207 -18.13 23.18 8.41
N LEU A 208 -17.75 22.37 7.43
CA LEU A 208 -16.54 22.52 6.63
C LEU A 208 -16.84 23.44 5.43
N THR A 209 -16.14 24.57 5.37
CA THR A 209 -16.26 25.52 4.24
C THR A 209 -14.88 25.96 3.75
N ASN A 210 -14.84 26.72 2.65
CA ASN A 210 -13.61 27.27 2.08
C ASN A 210 -12.51 26.21 1.84
N PHE A 211 -12.91 24.95 1.62
CA PHE A 211 -11.97 23.87 1.36
C PHE A 211 -11.25 24.13 0.04
N ASN A 212 -9.94 24.23 0.11
CA ASN A 212 -9.05 24.43 -1.02
C ASN A 212 -7.79 23.59 -0.85
N TYR A 213 -7.14 23.26 -1.95
CA TYR A 213 -5.82 22.63 -1.97
C TYR A 213 -4.99 23.28 -3.07
N ASN A 214 -3.69 23.42 -2.87
CA ASN A 214 -2.81 24.02 -3.88
C ASN A 214 -1.41 23.42 -3.87
N GLY A 215 -0.63 23.82 -4.87
CA GLY A 215 0.73 23.36 -5.08
C GLY A 215 0.80 21.88 -5.48
N THR A 216 2.01 21.45 -5.80
CA THR A 216 2.33 20.04 -6.02
C THR A 216 3.69 19.78 -5.43
N ARG A 217 3.82 18.66 -4.71
CA ARG A 217 5.09 18.11 -4.31
C ARG A 217 5.23 16.72 -4.91
N THR A 218 6.45 16.42 -5.33
CA THR A 218 6.81 15.12 -5.88
C THR A 218 7.77 14.45 -4.92
N TYR A 219 7.50 13.19 -4.61
CA TYR A 219 8.39 12.35 -3.85
C TYR A 219 8.79 11.16 -4.72
N GLU A 220 10.06 11.09 -5.03
CA GLU A 220 10.65 10.07 -5.89
C GLU A 220 11.21 8.95 -5.03
N VAL A 221 10.84 7.71 -5.35
CA VAL A 221 11.33 6.50 -4.69
C VAL A 221 12.02 5.64 -5.71
N ASN A 222 13.31 5.40 -5.48
CA ASN A 222 14.16 4.61 -6.35
C ASN A 222 14.51 3.27 -5.72
N PHE A 223 14.12 2.20 -6.40
CA PHE A 223 14.47 0.84 -6.06
C PHE A 223 15.49 0.32 -7.05
N THR A 224 16.77 0.48 -6.71
CA THR A 224 17.83 -0.13 -7.50
C THR A 224 18.01 -1.58 -7.06
N LYS A 225 17.58 -2.49 -7.91
CA LYS A 225 17.72 -3.95 -7.78
C LYS A 225 18.64 -4.49 -8.88
N THR A 226 18.69 -5.82 -9.07
CA THR A 226 19.52 -6.42 -10.14
C THR A 226 18.99 -6.12 -11.55
N GLY A 227 17.71 -5.72 -11.67
CA GLY A 227 17.01 -5.53 -12.94
C GLY A 227 16.43 -6.83 -13.50
N ALA A 228 16.51 -7.94 -12.77
CA ALA A 228 16.01 -9.24 -13.22
C ALA A 228 14.48 -9.33 -13.11
N LYS A 229 13.82 -9.57 -14.25
CA LYS A 229 12.35 -9.74 -14.33
C LYS A 229 11.88 -11.17 -14.02
N HIS A 230 12.79 -12.14 -14.04
CA HIS A 230 12.48 -13.54 -13.75
C HIS A 230 13.09 -14.02 -12.42
N GLU A 231 13.62 -13.11 -11.62
CA GLU A 231 14.11 -13.40 -10.27
C GLU A 231 13.07 -12.91 -9.26
N PHE A 232 12.21 -13.82 -8.81
CA PHE A 232 11.14 -13.49 -7.86
C PHE A 232 11.66 -13.42 -6.43
N ILE A 233 11.27 -12.39 -5.69
CA ILE A 233 11.70 -12.18 -4.30
C ILE A 233 10.73 -12.83 -3.31
N ALA A 234 11.16 -13.02 -2.06
CA ALA A 234 10.28 -13.57 -1.04
C ALA A 234 9.23 -12.54 -0.63
N LEU A 235 8.02 -12.98 -0.29
CA LEU A 235 6.94 -12.07 0.12
C LEU A 235 7.29 -11.24 1.37
N LYS A 236 8.16 -11.77 2.24
CA LYS A 236 8.67 -11.05 3.43
C LYS A 236 9.60 -9.89 3.09
N ASP A 237 10.15 -9.87 1.89
CA ASP A 237 11.06 -8.82 1.40
C ASP A 237 10.28 -7.72 0.65
N ILE A 238 8.95 -7.88 0.50
CA ILE A 238 8.04 -6.84 0.01
C ILE A 238 7.59 -6.01 1.21
N ASP A 239 8.03 -4.76 1.22
CA ASP A 239 7.92 -3.91 2.39
C ASP A 239 7.17 -2.60 2.06
N CYS A 240 6.18 -2.25 2.89
CA CYS A 240 5.40 -1.05 2.71
C CYS A 240 6.25 0.22 2.83
N ILE A 241 7.18 0.27 3.80
CA ILE A 241 7.96 1.49 4.09
C ILE A 241 8.99 1.77 3.00
N SER A 242 9.43 0.71 2.33
CA SER A 242 10.28 0.80 1.15
C SER A 242 9.59 1.64 0.06
N CYS A 243 8.31 1.38 -0.27
CA CYS A 243 7.58 2.13 -1.31
C CYS A 243 7.00 3.45 -0.79
N HIS A 244 6.58 3.49 0.46
CA HIS A 244 6.01 4.67 1.11
C HIS A 244 7.04 5.36 2.00
N LYS A 245 8.26 5.55 1.46
CA LYS A 245 9.39 6.09 2.24
C LYS A 245 9.11 7.50 2.79
N ASN A 246 8.30 8.31 2.09
CA ASN A 246 7.86 9.61 2.60
C ASN A 246 7.06 9.49 3.90
N ILE A 247 6.19 8.48 3.98
CA ILE A 247 5.38 8.21 5.17
C ILE A 247 6.28 7.70 6.31
N TYR A 248 7.24 6.82 6.00
CA TYR A 248 8.24 6.38 6.97
C TYR A 248 9.06 7.55 7.51
N ASP A 249 9.57 8.41 6.62
CA ASP A 249 10.39 9.56 7.00
C ASP A 249 9.59 10.53 7.88
N ALA A 250 8.32 10.78 7.54
CA ALA A 250 7.41 11.59 8.36
C ALA A 250 7.18 10.99 9.75
N LEU A 251 6.89 9.67 9.81
CA LEU A 251 6.64 8.96 11.06
C LEU A 251 7.87 8.86 11.95
N VAL A 252 9.06 8.64 11.37
CA VAL A 252 10.29 8.36 12.11
C VAL A 252 11.07 9.62 12.44
N ASN A 253 11.29 10.47 11.46
CA ASN A 253 12.13 11.66 11.62
C ASN A 253 11.32 12.88 12.10
N GLY A 254 9.99 12.84 11.95
CA GLY A 254 9.13 13.99 12.19
C GLY A 254 9.35 15.10 11.15
N THR A 255 8.66 16.22 11.35
CA THR A 255 8.76 17.42 10.53
C THR A 255 10.08 18.16 10.79
N THR A 256 10.89 18.37 9.76
CA THR A 256 12.12 19.17 9.91
C THR A 256 11.77 20.64 10.10
N GLY A 257 12.29 21.27 11.18
CA GLY A 257 12.16 22.72 11.41
C GLY A 257 10.99 23.15 12.30
N THR A 258 10.21 22.22 12.86
CA THR A 258 9.23 22.51 13.91
C THR A 258 9.68 21.90 15.24
N PRO A 259 9.47 22.57 16.39
CA PRO A 259 9.73 21.97 17.70
C PRO A 259 8.70 20.88 18.07
N TYR A 260 7.68 20.68 17.24
CA TYR A 260 6.59 19.73 17.41
C TYR A 260 6.63 18.67 16.32
N ASN A 261 6.53 17.40 16.70
CA ASN A 261 6.44 16.26 15.80
C ASN A 261 5.01 16.14 15.27
N TYR A 262 4.59 17.02 14.36
CA TYR A 262 3.31 16.87 13.70
C TYR A 262 3.37 15.70 12.72
N SER A 263 2.62 14.63 13.02
CA SER A 263 2.46 13.49 12.12
C SER A 263 1.03 13.51 11.62
N THR A 264 0.83 13.72 10.31
CA THR A 264 -0.51 13.65 9.68
C THR A 264 -0.88 12.21 9.27
N HIS A 265 0.09 11.31 9.26
CA HIS A 265 -0.09 9.88 8.99
C HIS A 265 0.24 9.02 10.21
N SER A 266 -0.64 8.94 11.21
CA SER A 266 -0.54 7.98 12.32
C SER A 266 -1.93 7.48 12.73
N PRO A 267 -2.04 6.26 13.28
CA PRO A 267 -3.30 5.78 13.81
C PRO A 267 -3.77 6.72 14.92
N ILE A 268 -5.08 6.83 15.01
CA ILE A 268 -5.79 7.34 16.18
C ILE A 268 -6.69 6.16 16.55
N GLU A 269 -6.67 5.71 17.78
CA GLU A 269 -7.69 4.86 18.37
C GLU A 269 -8.43 5.72 19.40
N ILE A 270 -9.74 5.58 19.42
CA ILE A 270 -10.64 6.32 20.29
C ILE A 270 -11.35 5.23 21.07
N ASP A 271 -10.93 5.00 22.31
CA ASP A 271 -11.53 3.96 23.15
C ASP A 271 -12.76 4.48 23.88
N SER A 272 -13.87 3.75 23.76
CA SER A 272 -15.14 4.03 24.45
C SER A 272 -15.25 3.35 25.80
N ASP A 273 -14.39 2.37 26.11
CA ASP A 273 -14.65 1.37 27.14
C ASP A 273 -13.94 1.62 28.48
N ASP A 274 -13.54 2.87 28.77
CA ASP A 274 -13.08 3.23 30.11
C ASP A 274 -14.25 3.56 31.06
N TYR A 275 -15.09 2.55 31.28
CA TYR A 275 -16.08 2.52 32.37
C TYR A 275 -15.44 1.95 33.67
N GLY A 276 -14.13 2.09 33.84
CA GLY A 276 -13.35 1.61 34.98
C GLY A 276 -13.26 2.64 36.11
N GLY A 277 -14.37 2.88 36.82
CA GLY A 277 -14.39 3.82 37.95
C GLY A 277 -13.43 3.44 39.08
N ASN A 278 -12.28 4.13 39.18
CA ASN A 278 -11.44 4.04 40.37
C ASN A 278 -12.01 4.97 41.45
N THR A 279 -12.50 4.39 42.55
CA THR A 279 -13.15 5.12 43.64
C THR A 279 -12.10 5.47 44.69
N TYR A 280 -11.78 6.76 44.87
CA TYR A 280 -10.95 7.23 45.99
C TYR A 280 -11.70 8.28 46.82
N GLY A 281 -12.33 7.83 47.92
CA GLY A 281 -13.02 8.70 48.87
C GLY A 281 -14.37 9.25 48.39
N TYR A 282 -15.08 9.97 49.28
CA TYR A 282 -16.46 10.46 49.15
C TYR A 282 -16.74 11.42 47.97
N TRP A 283 -15.76 11.63 47.09
CA TRP A 283 -15.89 12.37 45.85
C TRP A 283 -15.53 11.45 44.69
N THR A 284 -16.52 11.08 43.89
CA THR A 284 -16.29 10.49 42.58
C THR A 284 -15.78 11.60 41.66
N MET A 285 -14.49 11.91 41.71
CA MET A 285 -13.81 12.49 40.57
C MET A 285 -13.80 11.39 39.53
N GLY A 286 -14.77 11.41 38.61
CA GLY A 286 -14.70 10.59 37.42
C GLY A 286 -13.38 10.93 36.74
N GLY A 287 -12.41 10.02 36.83
CA GLY A 287 -11.17 10.04 36.06
C GLY A 287 -11.53 9.90 34.59
N LYS A 288 -12.09 10.98 34.04
CA LYS A 288 -12.22 11.26 32.62
C LYS A 288 -11.02 12.10 32.22
N ASP A 289 -9.85 11.73 32.72
CA ASP A 289 -8.63 12.32 32.20
C ASP A 289 -8.52 11.76 30.80
N HIS A 290 -8.90 12.63 29.86
CA HIS A 290 -8.60 12.54 28.45
C HIS A 290 -7.08 12.66 28.27
N ASP A 291 -6.33 11.82 28.99
CA ASP A 291 -4.89 11.84 29.10
C ASP A 291 -4.28 11.06 27.93
N TRP A 292 -4.55 11.61 26.76
CA TRP A 292 -3.70 11.47 25.60
C TRP A 292 -2.19 11.78 25.85
N PRO A 293 -1.71 12.49 26.92
CA PRO A 293 -0.29 12.81 27.08
C PRO A 293 0.65 11.73 27.61
N ILE A 294 0.22 10.73 28.39
CA ILE A 294 1.21 10.09 29.31
C ILE A 294 1.30 8.57 29.30
N ASP A 295 0.25 7.84 29.00
CA ASP A 295 0.31 6.40 28.72
C ASP A 295 -1.06 6.03 28.16
N ASN A 296 -1.15 5.24 27.08
CA ASN A 296 -2.44 4.61 26.84
C ASN A 296 -2.67 3.60 27.97
N TYR A 297 -3.93 3.36 28.33
CA TYR A 297 -4.37 2.50 29.44
C TYR A 297 -3.80 1.06 29.40
N TRP A 298 -3.16 0.68 28.29
CA TRP A 298 -2.51 -0.59 28.01
C TRP A 298 -1.01 -0.63 28.37
N GLY A 299 -0.41 0.48 28.83
CA GLY A 299 1.04 0.60 29.03
C GLY A 299 1.83 0.38 27.74
N HIS A 300 1.24 0.67 26.58
CA HIS A 300 1.82 0.35 25.29
C HIS A 300 1.53 1.41 24.21
N THR A 301 2.50 2.31 24.02
CA THR A 301 2.51 3.51 23.16
C THR A 301 2.37 3.28 21.63
N ARG A 302 1.64 2.27 21.16
CA ARG A 302 1.72 1.85 19.74
C ARG A 302 0.70 2.51 18.80
N TYR A 303 -0.42 3.05 19.31
CA TYR A 303 -1.51 3.52 18.45
C TYR A 303 -1.78 5.04 18.44
N HIS A 304 -1.32 5.84 19.42
CA HIS A 304 -1.61 7.31 19.47
C HIS A 304 -0.38 8.20 19.51
N TYR A 305 0.78 7.61 19.79
CA TYR A 305 2.03 8.33 19.97
C TYR A 305 3.15 7.31 20.03
N ILE A 306 4.00 7.26 19.00
CA ILE A 306 5.24 6.48 19.08
C ILE A 306 6.32 7.40 19.66
N PRO A 307 6.89 7.08 20.84
CA PRO A 307 7.91 7.93 21.44
C PRO A 307 9.10 8.05 20.48
N PRO A 308 9.74 9.23 20.35
CA PRO A 308 10.82 9.45 19.39
C PRO A 308 11.91 8.37 19.41
N SER A 309 12.26 7.85 20.59
CA SER A 309 13.26 6.80 20.78
C SER A 309 12.88 5.43 20.19
N TYR A 310 11.59 5.16 19.95
CA TYR A 310 11.10 3.88 19.46
C TYR A 310 10.63 3.91 18.00
N ARG A 311 10.53 5.09 17.37
CA ARG A 311 9.95 5.24 16.03
C ARG A 311 10.65 4.42 14.97
N SER A 312 11.98 4.49 14.91
CA SER A 312 12.78 3.73 13.94
C SER A 312 12.68 2.21 14.12
N GLN A 313 12.35 1.75 15.33
CA GLN A 313 12.18 0.33 15.64
C GLN A 313 10.75 -0.15 15.34
N TRP A 314 9.74 0.67 15.64
CA TRP A 314 8.34 0.24 15.63
C TRP A 314 7.64 0.53 14.30
N VAL A 315 8.05 1.56 13.55
CA VAL A 315 7.50 1.86 12.23
C VAL A 315 8.12 0.92 11.21
N ASN A 316 7.42 -0.16 10.89
CA ASN A 316 7.81 -1.19 9.94
C ASN A 316 6.59 -1.77 9.20
N SER A 317 6.78 -2.72 8.30
CA SER A 317 5.65 -3.34 7.58
C SER A 317 4.56 -3.92 8.49
N THR A 318 4.91 -4.53 9.62
CA THR A 318 3.93 -5.04 10.59
C THR A 318 3.12 -3.91 11.22
N TYR A 319 3.74 -2.74 11.42
CA TYR A 319 3.00 -1.55 11.85
C TYR A 319 1.98 -1.10 10.81
N CYS A 320 2.34 -1.09 9.53
CA CYS A 320 1.43 -0.72 8.44
C CYS A 320 0.26 -1.71 8.31
N THR A 321 0.52 -3.02 8.41
CA THR A 321 -0.54 -4.04 8.26
C THR A 321 -1.56 -4.04 9.40
N LYS A 322 -1.24 -3.50 10.58
CA LYS A 322 -2.22 -3.31 11.66
C LYS A 322 -3.43 -2.48 11.24
N CYS A 323 -3.26 -1.58 10.29
CA CYS A 323 -4.32 -0.72 9.79
C CYS A 323 -4.68 -1.08 8.36
N HIS A 324 -3.68 -1.23 7.50
CA HIS A 324 -3.83 -1.42 6.07
C HIS A 324 -3.90 -2.89 5.64
N ASN A 325 -3.79 -3.86 6.54
CA ASN A 325 -4.20 -5.23 6.27
C ASN A 325 -4.55 -5.99 7.55
N VAL A 326 -5.65 -5.58 8.19
CA VAL A 326 -5.98 -6.06 9.54
C VAL A 326 -6.22 -7.57 9.55
N ALA A 327 -6.77 -8.13 8.46
CA ALA A 327 -6.98 -9.56 8.33
C ALA A 327 -5.64 -10.32 8.31
N LYS A 328 -4.66 -9.85 7.54
CA LYS A 328 -3.30 -10.40 7.56
C LYS A 328 -2.69 -10.26 8.95
N TYR A 329 -2.77 -9.06 9.54
CA TYR A 329 -2.21 -8.80 10.87
C TYR A 329 -2.79 -9.76 11.92
N ALA A 330 -4.11 -9.92 11.95
CA ALA A 330 -4.81 -10.81 12.88
C ALA A 330 -4.41 -12.29 12.68
N SER A 331 -4.19 -12.71 11.43
CA SER A 331 -3.72 -14.08 11.15
C SER A 331 -2.30 -14.35 11.64
N GLU A 332 -1.44 -13.32 11.62
CA GLU A 332 -0.04 -13.40 12.07
C GLU A 332 0.09 -13.19 13.59
N HIS A 333 -0.87 -12.48 14.20
CA HIS A 333 -0.86 -12.07 15.62
C HIS A 333 -2.21 -12.39 16.31
N PRO A 334 -2.64 -13.66 16.36
CA PRO A 334 -3.96 -14.02 16.89
C PRO A 334 -4.13 -13.67 18.38
N SER A 335 -3.03 -13.56 19.14
CA SER A 335 -3.04 -13.15 20.55
C SER A 335 -3.54 -11.73 20.78
N ASP A 336 -3.49 -10.88 19.76
CA ASP A 336 -3.82 -9.46 19.87
C ASP A 336 -5.34 -9.22 19.72
N SER A 337 -6.11 -10.24 19.33
CA SER A 337 -7.56 -10.11 19.09
C SER A 337 -8.33 -9.70 20.35
N THR A 338 -7.91 -10.16 21.53
CA THR A 338 -8.55 -9.83 22.81
C THR A 338 -8.34 -8.38 23.23
N THR A 339 -7.27 -7.72 22.76
CA THR A 339 -6.94 -6.34 23.10
C THR A 339 -7.54 -5.35 22.11
N TYR A 340 -7.54 -5.68 20.81
CA TYR A 340 -7.89 -4.70 19.76
C TYR A 340 -9.21 -5.01 19.05
N ASN A 341 -9.93 -6.05 19.47
CA ASN A 341 -11.15 -6.53 18.80
C ASN A 341 -10.93 -6.69 17.28
N LEU A 342 -9.86 -7.41 16.92
CA LEU A 342 -9.38 -7.49 15.55
C LEU A 342 -10.46 -8.02 14.59
N ASP A 343 -11.31 -8.94 15.05
CA ASP A 343 -12.40 -9.47 14.22
C ASP A 343 -13.41 -8.39 13.82
N SER A 344 -13.77 -7.49 14.73
CA SER A 344 -14.68 -6.37 14.42
C SER A 344 -13.99 -5.33 13.52
N VAL A 345 -12.71 -5.04 13.76
CA VAL A 345 -11.94 -4.12 12.91
C VAL A 345 -11.73 -4.70 11.50
N VAL A 346 -11.53 -6.02 11.38
CA VAL A 346 -11.51 -6.73 10.09
C VAL A 346 -12.84 -6.58 9.37
N GLY A 347 -13.96 -6.58 10.09
CA GLY A 347 -15.30 -6.35 9.52
C GLY A 347 -15.59 -4.88 9.16
N ASP A 348 -15.01 -3.93 9.88
CA ASP A 348 -15.13 -2.49 9.58
C ASP A 348 -14.31 -2.07 8.37
N THR A 349 -13.13 -2.65 8.27
CA THR A 349 -12.23 -2.55 7.13
C THR A 349 -12.66 -3.53 6.05
N ASN A 350 -12.13 -3.38 4.84
CA ASN A 350 -12.38 -4.34 3.76
C ASN A 350 -11.19 -5.31 3.66
N SER A 351 -10.65 -5.73 4.80
CA SER A 351 -9.34 -6.39 4.86
C SER A 351 -9.28 -7.74 4.17
N THR A 352 -10.42 -8.41 4.04
CA THR A 352 -10.54 -9.68 3.29
C THR A 352 -10.65 -9.47 1.78
N SER A 353 -10.79 -8.23 1.32
CA SER A 353 -11.03 -7.85 -0.08
C SER A 353 -9.84 -7.11 -0.71
N VAL A 354 -8.67 -7.08 -0.06
CA VAL A 354 -7.47 -6.40 -0.59
C VAL A 354 -6.24 -7.30 -0.64
N HIS A 355 -5.28 -6.95 -1.51
CA HIS A 355 -4.22 -7.87 -1.92
C HIS A 355 -2.96 -7.59 -1.11
N ALA A 356 -2.66 -6.30 -0.99
CA ALA A 356 -1.53 -5.79 -0.23
C ALA A 356 -2.04 -4.89 0.89
N ALA A 357 -2.77 -3.83 0.53
CA ALA A 357 -3.17 -2.79 1.47
C ALA A 357 -4.58 -2.21 1.23
N GLU A 358 -5.29 -1.87 2.30
CA GLU A 358 -6.54 -1.10 2.26
C GLU A 358 -6.29 0.41 2.06
N ALA A 359 -7.17 1.04 1.28
CA ALA A 359 -7.32 2.47 1.13
C ALA A 359 -8.25 3.01 2.23
N LEU A 360 -7.70 3.23 3.41
CA LEU A 360 -8.44 3.64 4.61
C LEU A 360 -8.83 5.11 4.61
N ARG A 361 -9.81 5.42 5.45
CA ARG A 361 -10.16 6.76 5.95
C ARG A 361 -10.27 6.68 7.47
N CYS A 362 -10.20 7.80 8.17
CA CYS A 362 -10.45 7.80 9.62
C CYS A 362 -11.82 7.20 9.97
N THR A 363 -12.82 7.55 9.18
CA THR A 363 -14.21 7.06 9.25
C THR A 363 -14.37 5.57 8.96
N THR A 364 -13.35 4.89 8.42
CA THR A 364 -13.39 3.43 8.25
C THR A 364 -13.55 2.75 9.61
N CYS A 365 -12.86 3.24 10.63
CA CYS A 365 -12.94 2.71 12.00
C CYS A 365 -13.71 3.63 12.96
N HIS A 366 -13.71 4.94 12.70
CA HIS A 366 -14.36 5.95 13.55
C HIS A 366 -15.70 6.45 13.00
N GLY A 367 -16.21 5.84 11.94
CA GLY A 367 -17.50 6.19 11.36
C GLY A 367 -18.68 5.83 12.26
N TYR A 368 -19.87 6.31 11.91
CA TYR A 368 -21.11 5.92 12.59
C TYR A 368 -21.29 4.39 12.57
N GLY A 369 -21.50 3.80 13.75
CA GLY A 369 -21.74 2.37 13.89
C GLY A 369 -20.52 1.48 13.63
N LYS A 370 -19.31 2.06 13.61
CA LYS A 370 -18.04 1.34 13.53
C LYS A 370 -17.53 0.97 14.92
N THR A 371 -16.59 0.02 14.96
CA THR A 371 -15.99 -0.54 16.18
C THR A 371 -15.43 0.55 17.10
N LYS A 372 -14.94 1.66 16.55
CA LYS A 372 -14.36 2.78 17.29
C LYS A 372 -15.12 4.09 17.04
N ASP A 373 -16.45 4.04 16.93
CA ASP A 373 -17.31 5.22 16.81
C ASP A 373 -17.11 6.17 18.01
N PRO A 374 -16.68 7.43 17.79
CA PRO A 374 -16.35 8.38 18.85
C PRO A 374 -17.57 8.89 19.64
N TYR A 375 -18.79 8.54 19.26
CA TYR A 375 -20.01 9.04 19.91
C TYR A 375 -20.08 8.80 21.43
N GLY A 376 -19.65 7.61 21.88
CA GLY A 376 -19.62 7.28 23.31
C GLY A 376 -18.61 8.13 24.09
N VAL A 377 -17.50 8.50 23.43
CA VAL A 377 -16.43 9.30 24.03
C VAL A 377 -16.83 10.77 24.14
N ILE A 378 -17.48 11.32 23.11
CA ILE A 378 -17.91 12.72 23.09
C ILE A 378 -19.05 12.95 24.09
N SER A 379 -20.05 12.05 24.13
CA SER A 379 -21.19 12.13 25.06
C SER A 379 -20.79 11.98 26.53
N GLY A 380 -19.75 11.18 26.81
CA GLY A 380 -19.18 11.03 28.13
C GLY A 380 -18.49 12.29 28.67
N SER A 381 -18.03 13.21 27.81
CA SER A 381 -17.20 14.36 28.23
C SER A 381 -17.98 15.47 28.97
N GLY A 382 -19.32 15.48 28.87
CA GLY A 382 -20.22 16.35 29.65
C GLY A 382 -20.10 17.86 29.41
N TYR A 383 -19.07 18.35 28.70
CA TYR A 383 -18.79 19.77 28.56
C TYR A 383 -18.25 20.19 27.17
N TRP A 384 -17.91 19.25 26.28
CA TRP A 384 -17.07 19.52 25.09
C TRP A 384 -17.57 18.84 23.81
N GLY A 385 -18.66 19.37 23.24
CA GLY A 385 -19.02 19.13 21.84
C GLY A 385 -20.36 18.42 21.62
N ASN A 386 -20.93 18.68 20.45
CA ASN A 386 -22.14 18.10 19.92
C ASN A 386 -21.76 16.84 19.13
N GLU A 387 -22.21 15.67 19.57
CA GLU A 387 -21.91 14.37 18.95
C GLU A 387 -22.47 14.28 17.53
N ASP A 388 -23.69 14.79 17.34
CA ASP A 388 -24.32 14.88 16.02
C ASP A 388 -23.57 15.86 15.12
N GLY A 389 -23.07 16.96 15.69
CA GLY A 389 -22.20 17.93 15.03
C GLY A 389 -20.89 17.29 14.57
N HIS A 390 -20.22 16.53 15.45
CA HIS A 390 -18.99 15.81 15.13
C HIS A 390 -19.20 14.81 14.00
N ARG A 391 -20.26 13.99 14.08
CA ARG A 391 -20.64 13.07 13.01
C ARG A 391 -20.97 13.80 11.71
N ALA A 392 -21.67 14.93 11.78
CA ALA A 392 -21.98 15.75 10.61
C ALA A 392 -20.70 16.30 9.96
N PHE A 393 -19.70 16.72 10.74
CA PHE A 393 -18.39 17.13 10.23
C PHE A 393 -17.66 15.97 9.54
N MET A 394 -17.58 14.80 10.18
CA MET A 394 -16.98 13.60 9.57
C MET A 394 -17.65 13.22 8.25
N ASN A 395 -18.97 13.26 8.17
CA ASN A 395 -19.70 12.97 6.94
C ASN A 395 -19.38 13.97 5.81
N GLN A 396 -18.99 15.21 6.14
CA GLN A 396 -18.54 16.18 5.14
C GLN A 396 -17.15 15.84 4.58
N THR A 397 -16.29 15.18 5.35
CA THR A 397 -14.97 14.72 4.88
C THR A 397 -15.09 13.53 3.95
N GLU A 398 -16.15 12.72 4.07
CA GLU A 398 -16.41 11.57 3.18
C GLU A 398 -16.58 11.96 1.71
N ASN A 399 -17.08 13.16 1.45
CA ASN A 399 -17.24 13.65 0.07
C ASN A 399 -15.93 14.19 -0.54
N LYS A 400 -14.81 14.10 0.20
CA LYS A 400 -13.48 14.51 -0.27
C LYS A 400 -12.67 13.29 -0.71
N ALA A 401 -11.61 13.54 -1.48
CA ALA A 401 -10.66 12.48 -1.82
C ALA A 401 -10.06 11.89 -0.53
N ARG A 402 -9.80 10.57 -0.51
CA ARG A 402 -9.28 9.85 0.67
C ARG A 402 -8.06 10.53 1.29
N THR A 403 -7.16 11.02 0.43
CA THR A 403 -5.93 11.72 0.84
C THR A 403 -6.18 12.96 1.70
N PHE A 404 -7.36 13.58 1.64
CA PHE A 404 -7.71 14.73 2.46
C PHE A 404 -8.41 14.34 3.77
N SER A 405 -9.02 13.15 3.84
CA SER A 405 -9.83 12.75 5.00
C SER A 405 -8.99 12.72 6.29
N GLY A 406 -7.77 12.16 6.21
CA GLY A 406 -6.80 12.18 7.30
C GLY A 406 -6.47 13.61 7.72
N ASP A 407 -5.94 14.41 6.80
CA ASP A 407 -5.52 15.79 7.07
C ASP A 407 -6.66 16.65 7.66
N LEU A 408 -7.89 16.50 7.18
CA LEU A 408 -9.05 17.22 7.71
C LEU A 408 -9.34 16.92 9.19
N CYS A 409 -9.11 15.68 9.63
CA CYS A 409 -9.21 15.31 11.04
C CYS A 409 -7.98 15.82 11.80
N MET A 410 -6.79 15.68 11.22
CA MET A 410 -5.51 16.12 11.79
C MET A 410 -5.37 17.64 11.95
N GLY A 411 -6.20 18.41 11.26
CA GLY A 411 -6.32 19.83 11.52
C GLY A 411 -6.89 20.16 12.89
N CYS A 412 -7.59 19.22 13.52
CA CYS A 412 -8.16 19.36 14.87
C CYS A 412 -7.53 18.42 15.89
N HIS A 413 -7.14 17.20 15.47
CA HIS A 413 -6.52 16.19 16.30
C HIS A 413 -5.00 16.17 16.07
N GLU A 414 -4.19 15.89 17.09
CA GLU A 414 -2.75 15.69 16.93
C GLU A 414 -2.44 14.20 17.13
N ALA A 415 -1.66 13.58 16.22
CA ALA A 415 -1.46 12.13 16.25
C ALA A 415 -0.21 11.70 17.04
N ALA A 416 0.48 12.64 17.70
CA ALA A 416 1.70 12.37 18.47
C ALA A 416 2.19 13.55 19.37
N GLY A 417 1.33 14.50 19.75
CA GLY A 417 1.76 15.88 20.03
C GLY A 417 1.63 16.43 21.45
N HIS A 418 1.65 15.63 22.53
CA HIS A 418 1.37 16.19 23.86
C HIS A 418 2.65 16.59 24.61
N THR A 419 3.10 17.82 24.40
CA THR A 419 4.09 18.51 25.27
C THR A 419 3.52 19.78 25.88
N ALA A 420 2.21 19.82 26.13
CA ALA A 420 1.68 20.78 27.08
C ALA A 420 2.06 20.28 28.48
N TYR A 421 3.13 20.82 29.04
CA TYR A 421 3.36 20.77 30.48
C TYR A 421 2.07 21.25 31.16
N GLU A 422 1.40 20.34 31.87
CA GLU A 422 0.25 20.61 32.70
C GLU A 422 0.68 21.47 33.90
N SER A 423 0.75 22.79 33.71
CA SER A 423 0.89 23.72 34.84
C SER A 423 -0.49 24.21 35.29
N SER A 424 -0.94 23.64 36.40
CA SER A 424 -1.71 24.29 37.47
C SER A 424 -2.31 25.67 37.15
N SER A 425 -3.62 25.65 36.87
CA SER A 425 -4.66 26.54 37.41
C SER A 425 -4.55 28.08 37.30
N CYS A 426 -3.51 28.67 36.70
CA CYS A 426 -3.41 30.14 36.53
C CYS A 426 -2.97 30.61 35.13
N ASP A 427 -2.36 29.74 34.31
CA ASP A 427 -1.96 30.09 32.92
C ASP A 427 -3.17 30.23 31.96
N MET A 428 -4.36 29.85 32.42
CA MET A 428 -5.63 29.87 31.68
C MET A 428 -6.13 31.22 31.26
N CYS A 429 -5.80 32.24 32.04
CA CYS A 429 -6.28 33.60 31.82
C CYS A 429 -5.15 34.57 31.43
N HIS A 430 -3.88 34.16 31.54
CA HIS A 430 -2.75 35.09 31.50
C HIS A 430 -1.66 34.79 30.48
N ASN A 431 -1.70 33.64 29.79
CA ASN A 431 -0.90 33.41 28.60
C ASN A 431 -1.82 33.17 27.41
N ASN A 432 -1.69 34.01 26.39
CA ASN A 432 -2.46 33.93 25.15
C ASN A 432 -2.34 32.51 24.57
N TYR A 433 -3.45 31.74 24.65
CA TYR A 433 -3.69 30.42 24.03
C TYR A 433 -3.26 29.14 24.75
N GLY A 434 -3.17 29.13 26.09
CA GLY A 434 -2.90 27.90 26.88
C GLY A 434 -4.02 26.85 26.95
N TYR A 435 -5.23 27.14 26.46
CA TYR A 435 -6.41 26.25 26.53
C TYR A 435 -7.06 26.02 25.15
N ALA A 436 -6.34 26.36 24.08
CA ALA A 436 -6.92 26.62 22.75
C ALA A 436 -6.98 25.41 21.80
N ARG A 437 -6.33 24.27 22.12
CA ARG A 437 -6.14 23.21 21.12
C ARG A 437 -7.41 22.38 20.85
N CYS A 438 -8.03 21.82 21.89
CA CYS A 438 -9.26 21.04 21.72
C CYS A 438 -10.53 21.92 21.75
N GLY A 439 -10.55 22.94 22.63
CA GLY A 439 -11.66 23.88 22.75
C GLY A 439 -11.99 24.55 21.42
N GLY A 440 -10.97 24.92 20.63
CA GLY A 440 -11.14 25.41 19.27
C GLY A 440 -12.06 24.54 18.40
N CYS A 441 -11.78 23.24 18.31
CA CYS A 441 -12.53 22.35 17.45
C CYS A 441 -13.82 21.82 18.09
N HIS A 442 -13.92 21.76 19.42
CA HIS A 442 -15.02 21.13 20.15
C HIS A 442 -15.87 22.08 21.03
N SER A 443 -15.58 23.39 21.10
CA SER A 443 -16.38 24.30 21.92
C SER A 443 -17.65 24.72 21.19
N ASP A 444 -18.75 24.13 21.63
CA ASP A 444 -20.12 24.58 21.31
C ASP A 444 -20.70 25.47 22.43
N ASN A 445 -19.97 25.61 23.54
CA ASN A 445 -20.56 25.93 24.84
C ASN A 445 -20.34 27.37 25.34
N TYR A 446 -19.80 28.25 24.51
CA TYR A 446 -19.80 29.68 24.79
C TYR A 446 -20.40 30.42 23.60
N ASN A 447 -21.12 31.51 23.87
CA ASN A 447 -21.74 32.43 22.88
C ASN A 447 -20.74 33.07 21.87
N TYR A 448 -19.57 32.47 21.67
CA TYR A 448 -18.54 32.86 20.72
C TYR A 448 -18.64 31.96 19.49
N ASN A 449 -19.35 32.46 18.47
CA ASN A 449 -19.19 31.96 17.10
C ASN A 449 -17.80 32.38 16.62
N TYR A 450 -16.86 31.44 16.55
CA TYR A 450 -15.57 31.67 15.90
C TYR A 450 -15.33 30.61 14.84
N ASN A 451 -14.51 31.00 13.86
CA ASN A 451 -14.17 30.17 12.73
C ASN A 451 -12.71 29.78 12.88
N ILE A 452 -12.41 28.49 12.84
CA ILE A 452 -11.01 28.10 12.75
C ILE A 452 -10.68 27.97 11.27
N ASN A 453 -9.81 28.84 10.79
CA ASN A 453 -9.13 28.60 9.53
C ASN A 453 -7.93 27.71 9.80
N ILE A 454 -7.89 26.59 9.13
CA ILE A 454 -6.88 25.55 9.27
C ILE A 454 -6.14 25.47 7.93
N ASN A 455 -4.82 25.48 7.99
CA ASN A 455 -3.97 25.20 6.84
C ASN A 455 -2.96 24.11 7.24
N ILE A 456 -2.90 23.06 6.42
CA ILE A 456 -2.12 21.85 6.67
C ILE A 456 -1.26 21.60 5.46
N GLU A 457 0.05 21.54 5.66
CA GLU A 457 0.95 21.04 4.64
C GLU A 457 0.89 19.51 4.61
N SER A 458 0.85 18.92 3.43
CA SER A 458 0.87 17.46 3.30
C SER A 458 2.16 16.86 3.87
N GLU A 459 2.24 15.53 3.95
CA GLU A 459 3.48 14.86 4.34
C GLU A 459 4.65 15.17 3.37
N PRO A 460 5.91 15.19 3.85
CA PRO A 460 6.36 14.80 5.19
C PRO A 460 6.34 15.96 6.21
N SER A 461 5.89 17.14 5.81
CA SER A 461 5.87 18.30 6.70
C SER A 461 4.74 18.22 7.73
N GLY A 462 3.54 17.82 7.32
CA GLY A 462 2.40 17.66 8.23
C GLY A 462 2.05 18.92 9.05
N ASN A 463 2.60 20.09 8.69
CA ASN A 463 2.60 21.26 9.54
C ASN A 463 1.20 21.88 9.56
N VAL A 464 0.64 22.04 10.75
CA VAL A 464 -0.72 22.58 10.94
C VAL A 464 -0.64 23.98 11.52
N SER A 465 -1.18 24.95 10.78
CA SER A 465 -1.41 26.32 11.26
C SER A 465 -2.91 26.56 11.46
N ARG A 466 -3.24 27.25 12.55
CA ARG A 466 -4.63 27.60 12.93
C ARG A 466 -4.72 29.10 13.20
N SER A 467 -5.79 29.72 12.72
CA SER A 467 -6.15 31.10 13.06
C SER A 467 -7.63 31.20 13.38
N TYR A 468 -7.99 32.02 14.37
CA TYR A 468 -9.33 32.15 14.95
C TYR A 468 -9.99 33.48 14.58
#